data_AF-A0A816A8L5-F1
#
_entry.id   AF-A0A816A8L5-F1
#
_cell.length_a   1.000
_cell.length_b   1.000
_cell.length_c   1.000
_cell.angle_alpha   90.00
_cell.angle_beta   90.00
_cell.angle_gamma   90.00
#
_symmetry.space_group_name_H-M   'P 1'
#
loop_
_entity.id
_entity.type
_entity.pdbx_description
1 polymer ?
#
loop_
_entity_poly.entity_id
_entity_poly.type
_entity_poly.pdbx_seq_one_letter_code
_entity_poly.pdbx_strand_id
1 'polypeptide(L)'
;MRARLYLNGDGNARRTHMSLFFVLMRGPNDAILKFPFNYKVTFCLYDQTPQQRHIIDSFRPDIKSNSFQRPRSEMNIASGIPKFFPLTMIQQEGNPYVRDDTMFIKVMVDFGDMPKTLLPYALSLNPGLPMHIQQLMIKQEIERRAQQQSQQTPTSPANRPVTLPVLSTNETQSGQTIFNIISSPNATNTNDRPQDPTNN
;
A
#
# COMPACT_ATOMS: atom_id res chain seq x y z
N MET A 1 -9.20 -18.70 7.84
CA MET A 1 -8.97 -17.58 6.89
C MET A 1 -8.77 -18.17 5.50
N ARG A 2 -9.09 -17.44 4.43
CA ARG A 2 -8.80 -17.85 3.04
C ARG A 2 -8.53 -16.63 2.14
N ALA A 3 -8.02 -16.89 0.94
CA ALA A 3 -7.94 -15.91 -0.14
C ALA A 3 -9.09 -16.09 -1.14
N ARG A 4 -9.45 -15.03 -1.85
CA ARG A 4 -10.38 -15.03 -2.97
C ARG A 4 -9.80 -14.23 -4.12
N LEU A 5 -9.62 -14.87 -5.26
CA LEU A 5 -9.01 -14.31 -6.44
C LEU A 5 -10.05 -14.12 -7.54
N TYR A 6 -10.02 -12.98 -8.21
CA TYR A 6 -10.76 -12.71 -9.44
C TYR A 6 -9.76 -12.42 -10.55
N LEU A 7 -9.51 -13.42 -11.40
CA LEU A 7 -8.54 -13.34 -12.48
C LEU A 7 -8.88 -12.23 -13.49
N ASN A 8 -10.15 -11.95 -13.73
CA ASN A 8 -10.60 -10.87 -14.63
C ASN A 8 -11.10 -9.62 -13.87
N GLY A 9 -10.69 -9.49 -12.61
CA GLY A 9 -11.05 -8.37 -11.75
C GLY A 9 -12.47 -8.37 -11.19
N ASP A 10 -12.68 -7.56 -10.17
CA ASP A 10 -13.96 -7.33 -9.49
C ASP A 10 -14.29 -5.83 -9.39
N GLY A 11 -15.59 -5.50 -9.34
CA GLY A 11 -16.06 -4.12 -9.23
C GLY A 11 -15.48 -3.17 -10.29
N ASN A 12 -14.89 -2.06 -9.84
CA ASN A 12 -14.27 -1.05 -10.72
C ASN A 12 -12.91 -1.47 -11.32
N ALA A 13 -12.40 -2.65 -10.97
CA ALA A 13 -11.17 -3.21 -11.50
C ALA A 13 -11.41 -4.29 -12.58
N ARG A 14 -12.67 -4.66 -12.80
CA ARG A 14 -13.07 -5.67 -13.78
C ARG A 14 -12.49 -5.38 -15.17
N ARG A 15 -11.94 -6.41 -15.82
CA ARG A 15 -11.27 -6.37 -17.14
C ARG A 15 -10.02 -5.49 -17.24
N THR A 16 -9.53 -4.92 -16.13
CA THR A 16 -8.33 -4.07 -16.14
C THR A 16 -7.25 -4.61 -15.22
N HIS A 17 -7.63 -5.17 -14.07
CA HIS A 17 -6.71 -5.72 -13.08
C HIS A 17 -7.22 -7.07 -12.59
N MET A 18 -6.31 -7.90 -12.12
CA MET A 18 -6.60 -9.01 -11.23
C MET A 18 -6.88 -8.46 -9.83
N SER A 19 -7.94 -8.95 -9.19
CA SER A 19 -8.35 -8.53 -7.84
C SER A 19 -8.11 -9.64 -6.83
N LEU A 20 -7.49 -9.32 -5.70
CA LEU A 20 -7.16 -10.27 -4.65
C LEU A 20 -7.71 -9.83 -3.30
N PHE A 21 -8.47 -10.72 -2.66
CA PHE A 21 -9.15 -10.45 -1.41
C PHE A 21 -8.81 -11.46 -0.33
N PHE A 22 -8.80 -10.99 0.90
CA PHE A 22 -8.72 -11.77 2.11
C PHE A 22 -10.11 -11.99 2.67
N VAL A 23 -10.35 -13.18 3.21
CA VAL A 23 -11.63 -13.56 3.82
C VAL A 23 -11.35 -14.12 5.20
N LEU A 24 -11.89 -13.45 6.21
CA LEU A 24 -11.96 -13.97 7.56
C LEU A 24 -13.06 -15.03 7.61
N MET A 25 -12.69 -16.24 8.04
CA MET A 25 -13.57 -17.41 8.11
C MET A 25 -13.86 -17.69 9.57
N ARG A 26 -15.05 -18.23 9.86
CA ARG A 26 -15.36 -18.77 11.19
C ARG A 26 -14.40 -19.90 11.53
N GLY A 27 -13.83 -19.85 12.73
CA GLY A 27 -12.94 -20.86 13.27
C GLY A 27 -13.54 -21.56 14.49
N PRO A 28 -13.13 -22.81 14.78
CA PRO A 28 -13.59 -23.54 15.97
C PRO A 28 -13.13 -22.87 17.27
N ASN A 29 -12.04 -22.09 17.24
CA ASN A 29 -11.46 -21.42 18.40
C ASN A 29 -11.78 -19.93 18.48
N ASP A 30 -12.76 -19.41 17.72
CA ASP A 30 -13.10 -17.97 17.71
C ASP A 30 -13.49 -17.42 19.09
N ALA A 31 -13.87 -18.27 20.05
CA ALA A 31 -14.20 -17.84 21.41
C ALA A 31 -12.98 -17.29 22.20
N ILE A 32 -11.76 -17.71 21.84
CA ILE A 32 -10.51 -17.30 22.53
C ILE A 32 -9.65 -16.35 21.69
N LEU A 33 -10.05 -16.05 20.46
CA LEU A 33 -9.32 -15.15 19.56
C LEU A 33 -9.76 -13.69 19.77
N LYS A 34 -8.83 -12.76 19.53
CA LYS A 34 -9.09 -11.32 19.61
C LYS A 34 -9.85 -10.84 18.36
N PHE A 35 -10.87 -10.01 18.58
CA PHE A 35 -11.61 -9.32 17.53
C PHE A 35 -11.83 -7.84 17.89
N PRO A 36 -11.98 -6.94 16.90
CA PRO A 36 -11.88 -7.20 15.46
C PRO A 36 -10.47 -7.61 15.03
N PHE A 37 -10.38 -8.40 13.96
CA PHE A 37 -9.11 -8.80 13.36
C PHE A 37 -8.37 -7.56 12.86
N ASN A 38 -7.19 -7.27 13.42
CA ASN A 38 -6.45 -6.03 13.17
C ASN A 38 -5.00 -6.26 12.71
N TYR A 39 -4.66 -7.50 12.34
CA TYR A 39 -3.32 -7.86 11.88
C TYR A 39 -3.12 -7.43 10.42
N LYS A 40 -1.96 -6.85 10.11
CA LYS A 40 -1.61 -6.44 8.74
C LYS A 40 -1.60 -7.68 7.83
N VAL A 41 -2.25 -7.57 6.68
CA VAL A 41 -2.29 -8.62 5.66
C VAL A 41 -1.44 -8.19 4.49
N THR A 42 -0.53 -9.05 4.05
CA THR A 42 0.30 -8.83 2.87
C THR A 42 0.03 -9.91 1.84
N PHE A 43 -0.21 -9.48 0.60
CA PHE A 43 -0.24 -10.34 -0.57
C PHE A 43 1.08 -10.27 -1.33
N CYS A 44 1.48 -11.40 -1.88
CA CYS A 44 2.65 -11.54 -2.73
C CYS A 44 2.28 -12.37 -3.95
N LEU A 45 2.49 -11.82 -5.16
CA LEU A 45 2.52 -12.57 -6.40
C LEU A 45 3.99 -12.83 -6.76
N TYR A 46 4.35 -14.11 -6.87
CA TYR A 46 5.72 -14.51 -7.13
C TYR A 46 6.09 -14.24 -8.59
N ASP A 47 7.15 -13.47 -8.74
CA ASP A 47 8.05 -13.52 -9.90
C ASP A 47 8.76 -14.90 -9.91
N GLN A 48 8.56 -15.65 -10.99
CA GLN A 48 9.09 -17.01 -11.20
C GLN A 48 10.43 -17.01 -11.97
N THR A 49 11.11 -15.86 -12.02
CA THR A 49 12.45 -15.71 -12.60
C THR A 49 13.51 -15.57 -11.48
N PRO A 50 14.81 -15.77 -11.79
CA PRO A 50 15.88 -15.56 -10.83
C PRO A 50 15.94 -14.15 -10.23
N GLN A 51 15.30 -13.16 -10.87
CA GLN A 51 15.27 -11.78 -10.41
C GLN A 51 14.39 -11.59 -9.16
N GLN A 52 13.45 -12.50 -8.87
CA GLN A 52 12.57 -12.47 -7.69
C GLN A 52 11.90 -11.11 -7.42
N ARG A 53 11.50 -10.39 -8.47
CA ARG A 53 10.81 -9.08 -8.35
C ARG A 53 9.32 -9.28 -8.09
N HIS A 54 9.02 -9.88 -6.94
CA HIS A 54 7.65 -10.19 -6.54
C HIS A 54 6.80 -8.92 -6.42
N ILE A 55 5.52 -9.02 -6.78
CA ILE A 55 4.57 -7.93 -6.56
C ILE A 55 3.99 -8.09 -5.16
N ILE A 56 4.22 -7.08 -4.33
CA ILE A 56 3.87 -7.10 -2.92
C ILE A 56 2.97 -5.91 -2.64
N ASP A 57 1.80 -6.19 -2.07
CA ASP A 57 0.92 -5.13 -1.57
C ASP A 57 0.29 -5.58 -0.25
N SER A 58 -0.02 -4.62 0.62
CA SER A 58 -0.47 -4.88 1.98
C SER A 58 -1.51 -3.88 2.42
N PHE A 59 -2.44 -4.32 3.24
CA PHE A 59 -3.40 -3.45 3.90
C PHE A 59 -3.45 -3.75 5.39
N ARG A 60 -3.80 -2.73 6.19
CA ARG A 60 -4.21 -2.92 7.59
C ARG A 60 -5.74 -3.00 7.62
N PRO A 61 -6.33 -4.06 8.20
CA PRO A 61 -7.77 -4.17 8.35
C PRO A 61 -8.40 -2.92 8.98
N ASP A 62 -9.51 -2.44 8.41
CA ASP A 62 -10.33 -1.43 9.06
C ASP A 62 -11.18 -2.08 10.15
N ILE A 63 -10.88 -1.77 11.41
CA ILE A 63 -11.58 -2.32 12.58
C ILE A 63 -13.05 -1.94 12.66
N LYS A 64 -13.51 -0.94 11.88
CA LYS A 64 -14.92 -0.56 11.80
C LYS A 64 -15.68 -1.38 10.74
N SER A 65 -14.96 -2.04 9.84
CA SER A 65 -15.57 -2.84 8.77
C SER A 65 -16.12 -4.17 9.30
N ASN A 66 -17.28 -4.56 8.79
CA ASN A 66 -17.89 -5.87 9.05
C ASN A 66 -17.04 -7.05 8.56
N SER A 67 -16.14 -6.81 7.59
CA SER A 67 -15.23 -7.84 7.06
C SER A 67 -14.30 -8.44 8.12
N PHE A 68 -13.99 -7.67 9.17
CA PHE A 68 -12.97 -8.04 10.17
C PHE A 68 -13.53 -8.23 11.58
N GLN A 69 -14.86 -8.16 11.75
CA GLN A 69 -15.51 -8.50 13.01
C GLN A 69 -15.47 -10.00 13.25
N ARG A 70 -15.79 -10.42 14.48
CA ARG A 70 -15.97 -11.84 14.81
C ARG A 70 -16.98 -12.48 13.84
N PRO A 71 -16.61 -13.55 13.11
CA PRO A 71 -17.50 -14.21 12.18
C PRO A 71 -18.80 -14.69 12.86
N ARG A 72 -19.94 -14.35 12.24
CA ARG A 72 -21.27 -14.83 12.64
C ARG A 72 -21.82 -15.91 11.70
N SER A 73 -21.24 -16.02 10.51
CA SER A 73 -21.49 -17.01 9.47
C SER A 73 -20.15 -17.68 9.09
N GLU A 74 -20.18 -18.66 8.19
CA GLU A 74 -18.97 -19.36 7.73
C GLU A 74 -17.87 -18.43 7.22
N MET A 75 -18.25 -17.32 6.59
CA MET A 75 -17.31 -16.32 6.06
C MET A 75 -17.84 -14.91 6.19
N ASN A 76 -16.95 -13.98 6.52
CA ASN A 76 -17.22 -12.55 6.41
C ASN A 76 -17.13 -12.08 4.95
N ILE A 77 -17.56 -10.84 4.72
CA ILE A 77 -17.41 -10.16 3.42
C ILE A 77 -15.92 -10.01 3.11
N ALA A 78 -15.53 -10.39 1.90
CA ALA A 78 -14.15 -10.30 1.43
C ALA A 78 -13.65 -8.84 1.42
N SER A 79 -12.38 -8.62 1.81
CA SER A 79 -11.75 -7.31 1.78
C SER A 79 -10.30 -7.45 1.34
N GLY A 80 -9.80 -6.52 0.52
CA GLY A 80 -8.49 -6.63 -0.09
C GLY A 80 -8.26 -5.56 -1.14
N ILE A 81 -7.59 -5.91 -2.23
CA ILE A 81 -7.03 -4.96 -3.18
C ILE A 81 -7.67 -5.21 -4.56
N PRO A 82 -8.66 -4.41 -4.97
CA PRO A 82 -9.34 -4.58 -6.26
C PRO A 82 -8.37 -4.45 -7.44
N LYS A 83 -7.43 -3.50 -7.39
CA LYS A 83 -6.44 -3.27 -8.45
C LYS A 83 -5.08 -3.84 -8.06
N PHE A 84 -5.03 -5.13 -7.72
CA PHE A 84 -3.81 -5.75 -7.19
C PHE A 84 -2.72 -5.88 -8.27
N PHE A 85 -3.06 -6.37 -9.46
CA PHE A 85 -2.09 -6.50 -10.55
C PHE A 85 -2.71 -6.24 -11.92
N PRO A 86 -2.13 -5.39 -12.80
CA PRO A 86 -2.70 -5.09 -14.11
C PRO A 86 -2.78 -6.33 -15.02
N LEU A 87 -3.92 -6.54 -15.70
CA LEU A 87 -4.07 -7.66 -16.63
C LEU A 87 -3.16 -7.52 -17.84
N THR A 88 -2.88 -6.29 -18.26
CA THR A 88 -1.96 -6.00 -19.37
C THR A 88 -0.56 -6.56 -19.12
N MET A 89 -0.12 -6.64 -17.87
CA MET A 89 1.19 -7.21 -17.51
C MET A 89 1.18 -8.75 -17.52
N ILE A 90 0.05 -9.38 -17.17
CA ILE A 90 -0.12 -10.85 -17.29
C ILE A 90 -0.22 -11.27 -18.76
N GLN A 91 -0.91 -10.48 -19.58
CA GLN A 91 -1.14 -10.79 -21.00
C GLN A 91 0.09 -10.64 -21.87
N GLN A 92 1.15 -9.97 -21.37
CA GLN A 92 2.42 -9.89 -22.07
C GLN A 92 3.04 -11.27 -22.22
N GLU A 93 3.51 -11.55 -23.43
CA GLU A 93 4.28 -12.75 -23.72
C GLU A 93 5.57 -12.75 -22.87
N GLY A 94 5.88 -13.90 -22.26
CA GLY A 94 7.03 -14.04 -21.39
C GLY A 94 6.93 -13.28 -20.06
N ASN A 95 5.72 -12.92 -19.60
CA ASN A 95 5.54 -12.32 -18.28
C ASN A 95 6.16 -13.23 -17.19
N PRO A 96 6.82 -12.67 -16.17
CA PRO A 96 7.54 -13.46 -15.19
C PRO A 96 6.64 -14.11 -14.13
N TYR A 97 5.35 -13.79 -14.09
CA TYR A 97 4.44 -14.16 -13.00
C TYR A 97 3.59 -15.40 -13.30
N VAL A 98 3.44 -15.74 -14.58
CA VAL A 98 2.75 -16.96 -15.05
C VAL A 98 3.72 -17.77 -15.89
N ARG A 99 4.01 -18.98 -15.45
CA ARG A 99 4.84 -19.96 -16.19
C ARG A 99 4.15 -21.30 -16.14
N ASP A 100 4.20 -22.04 -17.24
CA ASP A 100 3.57 -23.36 -17.36
C ASP A 100 2.10 -23.35 -16.91
N ASP A 101 1.36 -22.33 -17.38
CA ASP A 101 -0.04 -22.04 -17.04
C ASP A 101 -0.32 -21.94 -15.53
N THR A 102 0.70 -21.59 -14.74
CA THR A 102 0.65 -21.61 -13.28
C THR A 102 1.14 -20.29 -12.70
N MET A 103 0.46 -19.83 -11.64
CA MET A 103 0.87 -18.68 -10.84
C MET A 103 0.92 -19.03 -9.36
N PHE A 104 1.80 -18.37 -8.61
CA PHE A 104 1.93 -18.57 -7.17
C PHE A 104 1.61 -17.29 -6.41
N ILE A 105 0.65 -17.39 -5.48
CA ILE A 105 0.25 -16.27 -4.61
C ILE A 105 0.45 -16.71 -3.15
N LYS A 106 1.13 -15.86 -2.36
CA LYS A 106 1.28 -16.03 -0.92
C LYS A 106 0.53 -14.93 -0.18
N VAL A 107 -0.19 -15.32 0.86
CA VAL A 107 -0.85 -14.43 1.80
C VAL A 107 -0.16 -14.57 3.14
N MET A 108 0.29 -13.45 3.71
CA MET A 108 0.93 -13.41 5.02
C MET A 108 0.10 -12.56 5.96
N VAL A 109 -0.10 -13.06 7.18
CA VAL A 109 -0.70 -12.32 8.28
C VAL A 109 0.38 -12.03 9.30
N ASP A 110 0.54 -10.76 9.61
CA ASP A 110 1.58 -10.27 10.49
C ASP A 110 1.07 -10.17 11.93
N PHE A 111 1.42 -11.16 12.75
CA PHE A 111 1.06 -11.22 14.16
C PHE A 111 2.04 -10.46 15.08
N GLY A 112 3.16 -9.95 14.54
CA GLY A 112 4.25 -9.34 15.31
C GLY A 112 4.61 -7.92 14.86
N ASP A 113 3.76 -7.27 14.06
CA ASP A 113 4.01 -5.95 13.46
C ASP A 113 5.39 -5.83 12.76
N MET A 114 5.76 -6.86 11.98
CA MET A 114 6.97 -6.88 11.18
C MET A 114 7.12 -5.62 10.31
N PRO A 115 8.28 -4.95 10.32
CA PRO A 115 8.53 -3.80 9.45
C PRO A 115 8.35 -4.12 7.97
N LYS A 116 7.71 -3.22 7.19
CA LYS A 116 7.52 -3.41 5.74
C LYS A 116 8.84 -3.62 4.99
N THR A 117 9.93 -3.01 5.48
CA THR A 117 11.28 -3.13 4.91
C THR A 117 11.87 -4.53 4.99
N LEU A 118 11.32 -5.43 5.83
CA LEU A 118 11.72 -6.83 5.88
C LEU A 118 10.90 -7.76 5.00
N LEU A 119 9.82 -7.26 4.38
CA LEU A 119 8.99 -8.09 3.50
C LEU A 119 9.79 -8.76 2.37
N PRO A 120 10.73 -8.08 1.68
CA PRO A 120 11.55 -8.73 0.66
C PRO A 120 12.35 -9.92 1.20
N TYR A 121 12.92 -9.78 2.41
CA TYR A 121 13.67 -10.86 3.07
C TYR A 121 12.74 -12.02 3.46
N ALA A 122 11.62 -11.74 4.12
CA ALA A 122 10.67 -12.77 4.54
C ALA A 122 10.07 -13.55 3.35
N LEU A 123 9.94 -12.90 2.19
CA LEU A 123 9.41 -13.50 0.98
C LEU A 123 10.44 -14.26 0.16
N SER A 124 11.73 -13.95 0.30
CA SER A 124 12.82 -14.70 -0.34
C SER A 124 13.23 -15.97 0.41
N LEU A 125 12.76 -16.15 1.66
CA LEU A 125 12.95 -17.39 2.39
C LEU A 125 12.35 -18.57 1.63
N ASN A 126 13.08 -19.69 1.65
CA ASN A 126 12.61 -20.93 1.03
C ASN A 126 11.27 -21.35 1.68
N PRO A 127 10.16 -21.41 0.90
CA PRO A 127 8.85 -21.74 1.44
C PRO A 127 8.76 -23.19 1.96
N GLY A 128 9.67 -24.08 1.56
CA GLY A 128 9.79 -25.45 2.07
C GLY A 128 10.40 -25.57 3.46
N LEU A 129 10.94 -24.49 4.03
CA LEU A 129 11.42 -24.51 5.41
C LEU A 129 10.25 -24.62 6.40
N PRO A 130 10.40 -25.37 7.51
CA PRO A 130 9.39 -25.38 8.57
C PRO A 130 9.06 -23.96 9.06
N MET A 131 7.79 -23.69 9.37
CA MET A 131 7.35 -22.32 9.68
C MET A 131 8.08 -21.72 10.89
N HIS A 132 8.36 -22.51 11.92
CA HIS A 132 9.12 -22.02 13.07
C HIS A 132 10.55 -21.58 12.70
N ILE A 133 11.18 -22.24 11.72
CA ILE A 133 12.50 -21.84 11.20
C ILE A 133 12.41 -20.52 10.45
N GLN A 134 11.42 -20.37 9.57
CA GLN A 134 11.18 -19.09 8.88
C GLN A 134 10.97 -17.94 9.88
N GLN A 135 10.20 -18.18 10.96
CA GLN A 135 9.98 -17.18 12.02
C GLN A 135 11.27 -16.84 12.76
N LEU A 136 12.10 -17.82 13.11
CA LEU A 136 13.39 -17.59 13.76
C LEU A 136 14.32 -16.75 12.89
N MET A 137 14.42 -17.06 11.60
CA MET A 137 15.22 -16.28 10.64
C MET A 137 14.74 -14.83 10.55
N ILE A 138 13.42 -14.61 10.44
CA ILE A 138 12.84 -13.26 10.40
C ILE A 138 13.14 -12.50 11.70
N LYS A 139 12.98 -13.15 12.85
CA LYS A 139 13.24 -12.53 14.17
C LYS A 139 14.69 -12.09 14.31
N GLN A 140 15.64 -12.95 13.94
CA GLN A 140 17.07 -12.63 13.97
C GLN A 140 17.39 -11.44 13.05
N GLU A 141 16.77 -11.37 11.87
CA GLU A 141 16.98 -10.26 10.94
C GLU A 141 16.41 -8.93 11.48
N ILE A 142 15.27 -8.96 12.19
CA ILE A 142 14.73 -7.79 12.90
C ILE A 142 15.76 -7.29 13.93
N GLU A 143 16.25 -8.18 14.79
CA GLU A 143 17.21 -7.86 15.85
C GLU A 143 18.52 -7.30 15.28
N ARG A 144 19.07 -7.94 14.25
CA ARG A 144 20.29 -7.51 13.56
C ARG A 144 20.16 -6.08 13.02
N ARG A 145 19.02 -5.74 12.39
CA ARG A 145 18.80 -4.38 11.85
C ARG A 145 18.58 -3.34 12.93
N ALA A 146 17.87 -3.68 14.01
CA ALA A 146 17.67 -2.79 15.14
C ALA A 146 19.01 -2.39 15.79
N GLN A 147 19.94 -3.34 15.95
CA GLN A 147 21.27 -3.08 16.47
C GLN A 147 22.10 -2.15 15.56
N GLN A 148 22.03 -2.33 14.24
CA GLN A 148 22.72 -1.47 13.28
C GLN A 148 22.21 -0.02 13.28
N GLN A 149 20.91 0.17 13.50
CA GLN A 149 20.31 1.51 13.61
C GLN A 149 20.73 2.23 14.90
N SER A 150 20.89 1.51 16.02
CA SER A 150 21.34 2.11 17.28
C SER A 150 22.79 2.61 17.26
N GLN A 151 23.67 2.06 16.40
CA GLN A 151 25.07 2.48 16.28
C GLN A 151 25.29 3.71 15.38
N GLN A 152 24.26 4.22 14.69
CA GLN A 152 24.37 5.35 13.75
C GLN A 152 23.82 6.68 14.28
N THR A 153 23.41 6.77 15.55
CA THR A 153 23.05 8.07 16.15
C THR A 153 24.33 8.83 16.50
N PRO A 154 24.68 9.97 15.86
CA PRO A 154 25.84 10.74 16.27
C PRO A 154 25.54 11.39 17.62
N THR A 155 26.43 11.22 18.58
CA THR A 155 26.52 12.09 19.75
C THR A 155 26.72 13.54 19.27
N SER A 156 25.68 14.38 19.39
CA SER A 156 25.84 15.83 19.26
C SER A 156 26.83 16.33 20.32
N PRO A 157 27.84 17.15 19.97
CA PRO A 157 28.65 17.81 20.96
C PRO A 157 27.82 18.92 21.62
N ALA A 158 27.73 18.87 22.95
CA ALA A 158 27.12 19.90 23.77
C ALA A 158 27.92 21.21 23.72
N ASN A 159 27.18 22.32 23.91
CA ASN A 159 27.60 23.67 24.30
C ASN A 159 28.25 24.60 23.25
N ARG A 160 27.43 25.51 22.71
CA ARG A 160 27.77 26.94 22.66
C ARG A 160 26.64 27.75 23.31
N PRO A 161 26.94 28.78 24.13
CA PRO A 161 25.91 29.66 24.67
C PRO A 161 25.28 30.47 23.54
N VAL A 162 23.95 30.50 23.50
CA VAL A 162 23.18 31.41 22.62
C VAL A 162 23.08 32.75 23.33
N THR A 163 23.77 33.77 22.82
CA THR A 163 23.53 35.16 23.20
C THR A 163 22.21 35.60 22.54
N LEU A 164 21.19 35.91 23.35
CA LEU A 164 19.93 36.49 22.88
C LEU A 164 20.15 37.96 22.48
N PRO A 165 19.75 38.42 21.28
CA PRO A 165 19.54 39.84 21.05
C PRO A 165 18.19 40.26 21.61
N VAL A 166 18.21 41.32 22.42
CA VAL A 166 17.06 42.01 22.99
C VAL A 166 16.19 42.61 21.88
N LEU A 167 14.88 42.42 21.98
CA LEU A 167 13.88 43.04 21.13
C LEU A 167 13.66 44.50 21.58
N SER A 168 14.04 45.48 20.76
CA SER A 168 13.56 46.86 20.89
C SER A 168 12.60 47.18 19.75
N THR A 169 11.36 47.48 20.11
CA THR A 169 10.32 48.04 19.22
C THR A 169 10.78 49.39 18.67
N ASN A 170 10.59 49.63 17.37
CA ASN A 170 10.34 50.96 16.83
C ASN A 170 9.52 50.89 15.54
N GLU A 171 8.65 51.88 15.43
CA GLU A 171 7.54 52.05 14.49
C GLU A 171 7.94 52.41 13.04
N THR A 172 7.05 52.01 12.12
CA THR A 172 6.58 52.68 10.88
C THR A 172 7.57 53.34 9.90
N GLN A 173 7.66 52.83 8.66
CA GLN A 173 7.13 53.48 7.42
C GLN A 173 7.61 52.81 6.12
N SER A 174 6.67 52.69 5.17
CA SER A 174 6.83 52.70 3.71
C SER A 174 7.49 51.49 3.01
N GLY A 175 6.81 50.95 2.00
CA GLY A 175 7.43 50.05 1.01
C GLY A 175 6.46 49.05 0.38
N GLN A 176 5.93 49.42 -0.78
CA GLN A 176 5.04 48.64 -1.64
C GLN A 176 5.49 47.19 -1.89
N THR A 177 4.54 46.25 -1.95
CA THR A 177 4.70 45.00 -2.70
C THR A 177 3.57 44.91 -3.73
N ILE A 178 3.96 44.89 -5.00
CA ILE A 178 3.12 44.84 -6.19
C ILE A 178 2.60 43.42 -6.40
N PHE A 179 1.27 43.27 -6.58
CA PHE A 179 0.64 42.09 -7.16
C PHE A 179 0.67 42.22 -8.69
N ASN A 180 1.32 41.28 -9.38
CA ASN A 180 1.20 41.14 -10.83
C ASN A 180 0.12 40.11 -11.16
N ILE A 181 -1.06 40.60 -11.54
CA ILE A 181 -1.99 39.91 -12.45
C ILE A 181 -2.19 40.85 -13.63
N ILE A 182 -1.62 40.51 -14.79
CA ILE A 182 -1.91 41.20 -16.04
C ILE A 182 -2.42 40.16 -17.03
N SER A 183 -3.73 40.20 -17.20
CA SER A 183 -4.47 39.80 -18.40
C SER A 183 -3.95 40.60 -19.61
N SER A 184 -3.97 40.02 -20.81
CA SER A 184 -3.86 40.79 -22.05
C SER A 184 -4.99 40.43 -23.03
N PRO A 185 -5.40 41.38 -23.90
CA PRO A 185 -6.73 41.37 -24.51
C PRO A 185 -6.74 41.10 -26.02
N ASN A 186 -7.92 40.66 -26.48
CA ASN A 186 -8.58 40.82 -27.78
C ASN A 186 -7.86 40.47 -29.09
N ALA A 187 -8.43 39.50 -29.80
CA ALA A 187 -8.60 39.57 -31.25
C ALA A 187 -10.08 39.29 -31.60
N THR A 188 -10.76 40.30 -32.12
CA THR A 188 -12.02 40.19 -32.85
C THR A 188 -11.81 39.47 -34.17
N ASN A 189 -12.62 38.47 -34.48
CA ASN A 189 -13.10 38.31 -35.85
C ASN A 189 -14.49 37.67 -35.90
N THR A 190 -15.29 38.25 -36.76
CA THR A 190 -16.69 38.01 -37.11
C THR A 190 -16.94 36.61 -37.68
N ASN A 191 -18.08 35.99 -37.34
CA ASN A 191 -19.15 35.66 -38.31
C ASN A 191 -20.27 34.81 -37.67
N ASP A 192 -21.45 35.43 -37.70
CA ASP A 192 -22.80 34.91 -37.88
C ASP A 192 -23.16 33.44 -37.61
N ARG A 193 -24.13 33.31 -36.71
CA ARG A 193 -25.09 32.21 -36.59
C ARG A 193 -26.23 32.44 -37.59
N PRO A 194 -26.95 31.38 -37.97
CA PRO A 194 -28.40 31.43 -37.67
C PRO A 194 -28.89 30.18 -36.93
N GLN A 195 -29.88 30.38 -36.05
CA GLN A 195 -30.77 29.32 -35.57
C GLN A 195 -31.86 29.07 -36.62
N ASP A 196 -32.24 27.82 -36.91
CA ASP A 196 -33.35 26.99 -36.35
C ASP A 196 -34.13 26.45 -37.60
N PRO A 197 -35.13 25.52 -37.55
CA PRO A 197 -35.69 24.71 -36.45
C PRO A 197 -35.92 23.21 -36.82
N THR A 198 -36.46 22.44 -35.84
CA THR A 198 -37.35 21.25 -35.92
C THR A 198 -37.33 20.24 -37.10
N ASN A 199 -37.42 18.95 -36.70
CA ASN A 199 -38.42 17.94 -37.11
C ASN A 199 -37.81 16.61 -37.63
N ASN A 200 -37.91 15.54 -36.84
CA ASN A 200 -38.64 14.27 -37.07
C ASN A 200 -38.07 13.15 -36.18
#